data_AF-A0A127Q953-F1
#
_entry.id   AF-A0A127Q953-F1
#
_cell.length_a   1.000
_cell.length_b   1.000
_cell.length_c   1.000
_cell.angle_alpha   90.00
_cell.angle_beta   90.00
_cell.angle_gamma   90.00
#
_symmetry.space_group_name_H-M   'P 1'
#
loop_
_entity.id
_entity.type
_entity.pdbx_description
1 polymer ?
#
loop_
_entity_poly.entity_id
_entity_poly.type
_entity_poly.pdbx_seq_one_letter_code
_entity_poly.pdbx_strand_id
1 'polypeptide(L)'
;MNKATQPITVKVRDRVTFDTDEGIQAGYVNDLRRDVGNGELHAWVELDHQWPGMFRAVPVSDILTSDHIGPPSAIHFCVNWATRVLVTDEPAMCG
;
A
#
# COMPACT_ATOMS: atom_id res chain seq x y z
N MET A 1 -20.20 -14.20 -10.39
CA MET A 1 -19.76 -13.08 -9.54
C MET A 1 -18.46 -13.54 -8.88
N ASN A 2 -17.32 -13.30 -9.51
CA ASN A 2 -16.06 -13.88 -9.08
C ASN A 2 -15.36 -12.84 -8.19
N LYS A 3 -15.72 -12.75 -6.90
CA LYS A 3 -14.81 -12.11 -5.94
C LYS A 3 -13.60 -13.04 -5.89
N ALA A 4 -12.52 -12.66 -6.56
CA ALA A 4 -11.25 -13.36 -6.41
C ALA A 4 -10.90 -13.32 -4.92
N THR A 5 -11.07 -14.45 -4.23
CA THR A 5 -10.67 -14.64 -2.83
C THR A 5 -9.16 -14.74 -2.76
N GLN A 6 -8.49 -13.68 -3.20
CA GLN A 6 -7.09 -13.48 -2.89
C GLN A 6 -7.10 -13.00 -1.43
N PRO A 7 -6.34 -13.63 -0.52
CA PRO A 7 -6.19 -13.07 0.82
C PRO A 7 -5.49 -11.72 0.68
N ILE A 8 -6.27 -10.63 0.71
CA ILE A 8 -5.75 -9.26 0.67
C ILE A 8 -4.97 -9.08 1.97
N THR A 9 -3.65 -8.95 1.84
CA THR A 9 -2.79 -8.66 2.98
C THR A 9 -2.66 -7.16 3.09
N VAL A 10 -3.20 -6.60 4.17
CA VAL A 10 -3.15 -5.16 4.45
C VAL A 10 -2.07 -4.89 5.48
N LYS A 11 -1.24 -3.88 5.23
CA LYS A 11 -0.18 -3.41 6.12
C LYS A 11 -0.38 -1.95 6.47
N VAL A 12 0.24 -1.54 7.58
CA VAL A 12 0.34 -0.13 7.94
C VAL A 12 1.07 0.62 6.82
N ARG A 13 0.55 1.80 6.45
CA ARG A 13 0.91 2.69 5.32
C ARG A 13 0.40 2.28 3.95
N ASP A 14 -0.27 1.14 3.83
CA ASP A 14 -0.90 0.77 2.57
C ASP A 14 -1.99 1.78 2.22
N ARG A 15 -2.08 2.10 0.93
CA ARG A 15 -3.24 2.81 0.42
C ARG A 15 -4.32 1.79 0.11
N VAL A 16 -5.46 1.94 0.76
CA VAL A 16 -6.57 1.00 0.64
C VAL A 16 -7.79 1.70 0.04
N THR A 17 -8.60 0.91 -0.68
CA THR A 17 -9.94 1.33 -1.07
C THR A 17 -10.97 0.38 -0.48
N PHE A 18 -12.10 0.93 -0.08
CA PHE A 18 -13.20 0.18 0.52
C PHE A 18 -14.52 0.84 0.16
N ASP A 19 -15.58 0.03 0.13
CA ASP A 19 -16.94 0.50 -0.14
C ASP A 19 -17.59 1.02 1.14
N THR A 20 -18.32 2.12 1.04
CA THR A 20 -19.20 2.62 2.09
C THR A 20 -20.57 2.90 1.51
N ASP A 21 -21.58 3.12 2.34
CA ASP A 21 -22.91 3.57 1.89
C ASP A 21 -22.86 4.89 1.07
N GLU A 22 -21.78 5.66 1.19
CA GLU A 22 -21.54 6.90 0.44
C GLU A 22 -20.77 6.67 -0.87
N GLY A 23 -20.39 5.42 -1.16
CA GLY A 23 -19.59 4.99 -2.31
C GLY A 23 -18.18 4.56 -1.96
N ILE A 24 -17.33 4.42 -2.98
CA ILE A 24 -15.94 3.96 -2.81
C ILE A 24 -15.10 5.08 -2.17
N GLN A 25 -14.52 4.77 -1.02
CA GLN A 25 -13.58 5.65 -0.31
C GLN A 25 -12.16 5.10 -0.40
N ALA A 26 -11.19 5.99 -0.23
CA ALA A 26 -9.78 5.68 -0.23
C ALA A 26 -9.06 6.38 0.91
N GLY A 27 -7.99 5.76 1.41
CA GLY A 27 -7.16 6.33 2.45
C GLY A 27 -5.96 5.47 2.78
N TYR A 28 -5.21 5.89 3.79
CA TYR A 28 -3.99 5.22 4.23
C TYR A 28 -4.20 4.51 5.56
N VAL A 29 -3.72 3.26 5.65
CA VAL A 29 -3.78 2.49 6.89
C VAL A 29 -2.80 3.07 7.88
N ASN A 30 -3.28 3.68 8.96
CA ASN A 30 -2.44 4.22 10.01
C ASN A 30 -2.10 3.16 11.07
N ASP A 31 -3.04 2.27 11.38
CA ASP A 31 -2.87 1.20 12.37
C ASP A 31 -3.73 -0.03 12.04
N LEU A 32 -3.35 -1.19 12.58
CA LEU A 32 -4.09 -2.45 12.43
C LEU A 32 -4.38 -3.04 13.81
N ARG A 33 -5.66 -3.19 14.15
CA ARG A 33 -6.09 -3.66 15.47
C ARG A 33 -7.05 -4.82 15.34
N ARG A 34 -6.87 -5.83 16.18
CA ARG A 34 -7.86 -6.90 16.33
C ARG A 34 -8.89 -6.46 17.36
N ASP A 35 -10.16 -6.62 17.02
CA ASP A 35 -11.22 -6.46 17.99
C ASP A 35 -11.12 -7.55 19.07
N VAL A 36 -11.39 -7.16 20.33
CA VAL A 36 -11.21 -8.03 21.50
C VAL A 36 -12.30 -9.08 21.61
N GLY A 37 -13.49 -8.82 21.06
CA GLY A 37 -14.65 -9.71 21.14
C GLY A 37 -14.62 -10.81 20.08
N ASN A 38 -14.48 -10.42 18.80
CA ASN A 38 -14.58 -11.35 17.67
C ASN A 38 -13.22 -11.73 17.04
N GLY A 39 -12.12 -11.06 17.43
CA GLY A 39 -10.78 -11.29 16.87
C GLY A 39 -10.58 -10.77 15.44
N GLU A 40 -11.58 -10.06 14.89
CA GLU A 40 -11.57 -9.52 13.55
C GLU A 40 -10.58 -8.37 13.42
N LEU A 41 -9.76 -8.44 12.37
CA LEU A 41 -8.75 -7.44 12.09
C LEU A 41 -9.40 -6.22 11.43
N HIS A 42 -9.28 -5.07 12.09
CA HIS A 42 -9.73 -3.77 11.61
C HIS A 42 -8.53 -2.89 11.25
N ALA A 43 -8.61 -2.29 10.08
CA ALA A 43 -7.69 -1.26 9.63
C ALA A 43 -8.22 0.12 10.04
N TRP A 44 -7.37 0.89 10.71
CA TRP A 44 -7.62 2.30 11.01
C TRP A 44 -7.12 3.12 9.84
N VAL A 45 -8.04 3.53 8.97
CA VAL A 45 -7.72 4.22 7.73
C VAL A 45 -7.94 5.71 7.92
N GLU A 46 -6.91 6.50 7.65
CA GLU A 46 -7.01 7.96 7.50
C GLU A 46 -7.49 8.28 6.09
N LEU A 47 -8.58 9.03 5.97
CA LEU A 47 -9.26 9.24 4.68
C LEU A 47 -8.63 10.38 3.87
N ASP A 48 -8.41 10.17 2.57
CA ASP A 48 -7.79 11.15 1.66
C ASP A 48 -8.60 12.46 1.56
N HIS A 49 -9.92 12.39 1.69
CA HIS A 49 -10.85 13.51 1.43
C HIS A 49 -11.45 14.13 2.71
N GLN A 50 -10.94 13.78 3.90
CA GLN A 50 -11.42 14.33 5.18
C GLN A 50 -10.33 15.17 5.86
N TRP A 51 -10.71 15.84 6.95
CA TRP A 51 -9.77 16.60 7.77
C TRP A 51 -8.65 15.68 8.30
N PRO A 52 -7.38 16.15 8.30
CA PRO A 52 -6.26 15.38 8.85
C PRO A 52 -6.56 14.92 10.29
N GLY A 53 -6.23 13.65 10.60
CA GLY A 53 -6.52 13.05 11.90
C GLY A 53 -7.94 12.47 12.06
N MET A 54 -8.76 12.45 10.99
CA MET A 54 -10.00 11.67 10.96
C MET A 54 -9.72 10.25 10.50
N PHE A 55 -9.99 9.28 11.39
CA PHE A 55 -9.78 7.86 11.13
C PHE A 55 -11.11 7.11 11.07
N ARG A 56 -11.17 6.12 10.19
CA ARG A 56 -12.27 5.16 10.10
C ARG A 56 -11.74 3.76 10.38
N ALA A 57 -12.41 3.03 11.28
CA ALA A 57 -12.17 1.61 11.47
C ALA A 57 -12.90 0.84 10.36
N VAL A 58 -12.16 0.13 9.52
CA VAL A 58 -12.68 -0.66 8.41
C VAL A 58 -12.26 -2.11 8.62
N PRO A 59 -13.17 -3.10 8.64
CA PRO A 59 -12.77 -4.49 8.73
C PRO A 59 -11.96 -4.88 7.50
N VAL A 60 -10.87 -5.63 7.68
CA VAL A 60 -9.97 -6.00 6.56
C VAL A 60 -10.71 -6.82 5.49
N SER A 61 -11.79 -7.51 5.89
CA SER A 61 -12.69 -8.24 4.99
C SER A 61 -13.41 -7.35 3.97
N ASP A 62 -13.61 -6.06 4.28
CA ASP A 62 -14.33 -5.10 3.41
C ASP A 62 -13.37 -4.28 2.53
N ILE A 63 -12.06 -4.45 2.70
CA ILE A 63 -11.07 -3.80 1.86
C ILE A 63 -11.11 -4.42 0.47
N LEU A 64 -11.30 -3.58 -0.55
CA LEU A 64 -11.41 -4.00 -1.95
C LEU A 64 -10.05 -4.09 -2.61
N THR A 65 -9.18 -3.11 -2.35
CA THR A 65 -7.80 -3.08 -2.84
C THR A 65 -6.87 -2.61 -1.75
N SER A 66 -5.64 -3.12 -1.78
CA SER A 66 -4.54 -2.68 -0.93
C SER A 66 -3.32 -2.53 -1.81
N ASP A 67 -2.89 -1.29 -1.99
CA ASP A 67 -1.66 -0.94 -2.68
C ASP A 67 -0.59 -0.70 -1.62
N HIS A 68 0.38 -1.60 -1.57
CA HIS A 68 1.51 -1.46 -0.66
C HIS A 68 2.41 -0.33 -1.18
N ILE A 69 2.13 0.87 -0.71
CA ILE A 69 3.07 1.98 -0.79
C ILE A 69 4.11 1.68 0.29
N GLY A 70 5.07 0.83 -0.07
CA GLY A 70 6.12 0.43 0.85
C GLY A 70 6.83 1.66 1.44
N PRO A 71 7.62 1.49 2.51
CA PRO A 71 8.67 2.48 2.74
C PRO A 71 9.39 2.68 1.41
N PRO A 72 9.79 3.92 1.02
CA PRO A 72 10.63 4.07 -0.15
C PRO A 72 11.74 3.05 0.08
N SER A 73 11.80 2.03 -0.76
CA SER A 73 13.00 1.23 -0.78
C SER A 73 14.08 2.29 -0.96
N ALA A 74 15.07 2.32 -0.07
CA ALA A 74 16.21 3.22 -0.20
C ALA A 74 16.94 3.04 -1.57
N ILE A 75 16.44 2.12 -2.39
CA ILE A 75 16.84 1.70 -3.72
C ILE A 75 16.10 2.50 -4.82
N HIS A 76 14.94 3.15 -4.59
CA HIS A 76 14.26 3.88 -5.69
C HIS A 76 14.82 5.29 -5.97
N PHE A 77 15.44 5.96 -4.98
CA PHE A 77 16.13 7.24 -5.22
C PHE A 77 17.64 7.09 -5.48
N CYS A 78 18.28 5.98 -5.08
CA CYS A 78 19.70 5.76 -5.37
C CYS A 78 19.98 5.03 -6.70
N VAL A 79 19.03 4.32 -7.30
CA VAL A 79 19.31 3.55 -8.54
C VAL A 79 19.04 4.34 -9.83
N ASN A 80 18.49 5.56 -9.78
CA ASN A 80 18.25 6.33 -11.02
C ASN A 80 19.32 7.37 -11.41
N TRP A 81 20.40 7.53 -10.63
CA TRP A 81 21.59 8.31 -11.07
C TRP A 81 22.83 7.43 -11.31
N ALA A 82 22.89 6.22 -10.74
CA ALA A 82 24.01 5.30 -10.92
C ALA A 82 23.84 4.31 -12.09
N THR A 83 22.65 4.22 -12.72
CA THR A 83 22.43 3.31 -13.88
C THR A 83 22.70 3.99 -15.23
N ARG A 84 23.34 5.17 -15.25
CA ARG A 84 23.80 5.81 -16.51
C ARG A 84 25.32 5.80 -16.71
N VAL A 85 26.10 5.32 -15.74
CA VAL A 85 27.58 5.29 -15.83
C VAL A 85 28.14 3.88 -16.06
N LEU A 86 27.30 2.84 -16.15
CA LEU A 86 27.75 1.47 -16.46
C LEU A 86 27.45 1.03 -17.91
N VAL A 87 27.19 1.96 -18.83
CA VAL A 87 27.29 1.71 -20.28
C VAL A 87 28.55 2.42 -20.81
N THR A 88 29.69 2.08 -20.23
CA THR A 88 31.00 2.22 -20.88
C THR A 88 31.82 1.01 -20.49
N ASP A 89 31.45 -0.15 -21.03
CA ASP A 89 32.41 -1.21 -21.27
C ASP A 89 32.18 -1.65 -22.72
N GLU A 90 32.74 -0.87 -23.66
CA GLU A 90 33.25 -1.49 -24.88
C GLU A 90 34.57 -2.16 -24.47
N PRO A 91 34.66 -3.50 -24.46
CA PRO A 91 35.96 -4.13 -24.35
C PRO A 91 36.73 -3.82 -25.62
N ALA A 92 37.84 -3.11 -25.45
CA ALA A 92 38.90 -3.02 -26.45
C ALA A 92 39.30 -4.44 -26.87
N MET A 93 38.80 -4.87 -28.03
CA MET A 93 39.35 -6.02 -28.73
C MET A 93 40.68 -5.57 -29.34
N CYS A 94 41.77 -6.02 -28.73
CA CYS A 94 43.07 -6.05 -29.39
C CYS A 94 42.95 -6.92 -30.65
N GLY A 95 43.32 -6.34 -31.79
CA GLY A 95 43.51 -6.99 -33.08
C GLY A 95 44.41 -6.12 -33.94
#